data_AF-A0A1E7FCB4-F1
#
_entry.id   AF-A0A1E7FCB4-F1
#
_cell.length_a   1.000
_cell.length_b   1.000
_cell.length_c   1.000
_cell.angle_alpha   90.00
_cell.angle_beta   90.00
_cell.angle_gamma   90.00
#
_symmetry.space_group_name_H-M   'P 1'
#
loop_
_entity.id
_entity.type
_entity.pdbx_description
1 polymer ?
#
loop_
_entity_poly.entity_id
_entity_poly.type
_entity_poly.pdbx_seq_one_letter_code
_entity_poly.pdbx_strand_id
1 'polypeptide(L)'
;MLLFGAQIVKADGRVPVSETNKYTKFLRAFEKSSAVYFGGPNGQDQPAVLIHGISELEGASEISPGTGIYIGGIDAAIDGVLVGRYSPLDFRFFIGCHMYKDGDLNTAINSNKYQPIACARSLALKQCIQLPKPLWHEVMEMCGGEL
;
A
#
# COMPACT_ATOMS: atom_id res chain seq x y z
N MET A 1 -15.25 10.13 3.30
CA MET A 1 -14.14 10.99 3.75
C MET A 1 -12.89 10.51 3.01
N LEU A 2 -12.45 11.24 1.98
CA LEU A 2 -11.35 10.83 1.09
C LEU A 2 -10.15 11.74 1.36
N LEU A 3 -9.09 11.17 1.94
CA LEU A 3 -7.80 11.83 2.17
C LEU A 3 -6.80 11.26 1.17
N PHE A 4 -6.72 11.90 0.01
CA PHE A 4 -5.59 11.78 -0.90
C PHE A 4 -5.14 13.21 -1.24
N GLY A 5 -3.90 13.55 -0.93
CA GLY A 5 -3.23 14.76 -1.40
C GLY A 5 -3.69 16.06 -0.74
N ALA A 6 -3.51 16.22 0.56
CA ALA A 6 -3.65 17.54 1.16
C ALA A 6 -2.37 18.36 0.96
N GLN A 7 -2.26 19.06 -0.17
CA GLN A 7 -1.66 20.40 -0.13
C GLN A 7 -2.55 21.43 -0.85
N ILE A 8 -3.09 22.30 -0.01
CA ILE A 8 -3.77 23.58 -0.25
C ILE A 8 -4.93 23.52 -1.26
N VAL A 9 -6.10 23.12 -0.75
CA VAL A 9 -7.36 23.69 -1.24
C VAL A 9 -7.25 25.21 -1.01
N LYS A 10 -7.06 25.99 -2.09
CA LYS A 10 -7.23 27.43 -2.01
C LYS A 10 -8.67 27.71 -1.60
N ALA A 11 -8.87 28.80 -0.86
CA ALA A 11 -10.12 29.20 -0.23
C ALA A 11 -11.35 29.36 -1.17
N ASP A 12 -11.23 29.06 -2.47
CA ASP A 12 -12.30 29.13 -3.46
C ASP A 12 -12.87 27.75 -3.90
N GLY A 13 -12.34 26.64 -3.39
CA GLY A 13 -12.86 25.29 -3.65
C GLY A 13 -12.64 24.74 -5.07
N ARG A 14 -11.78 25.37 -5.89
CA ARG A 14 -11.51 24.91 -7.26
C ARG A 14 -10.20 24.13 -7.36
N VAL A 15 -10.29 22.91 -7.87
CA VAL A 15 -9.13 22.07 -8.22
C VAL A 15 -8.58 22.52 -9.59
N PRO A 16 -7.26 22.69 -9.77
CA PRO A 16 -6.68 23.03 -11.07
C PRO A 16 -7.03 22.01 -12.16
N VAL A 17 -7.19 22.47 -13.42
CA VAL A 17 -7.56 21.63 -14.57
C VAL A 17 -6.57 20.47 -14.81
N SER A 18 -5.27 20.67 -14.54
CA SER A 18 -4.24 19.62 -14.64
C SER A 18 -4.43 18.50 -13.62
N GLU A 19 -4.86 18.83 -12.41
CA GLU A 19 -5.09 17.85 -11.34
C GLU A 19 -6.41 17.09 -11.51
N THR A 20 -7.40 17.75 -12.11
CA THR A 20 -8.68 17.10 -12.50
C THR A 20 -8.43 15.94 -13.47
N ASN A 21 -7.45 16.08 -14.37
CA ASN A 21 -7.05 15.03 -15.30
C ASN A 21 -6.44 13.82 -14.57
N LYS A 22 -5.48 14.05 -13.65
CA LYS A 22 -4.83 12.99 -12.88
C LYS A 22 -5.83 12.20 -12.02
N TYR A 23 -6.72 12.90 -11.33
CA TYR A 23 -7.77 12.26 -10.53
C TYR A 23 -8.68 11.37 -11.38
N THR A 24 -9.10 11.87 -12.54
CA THR A 24 -9.94 11.10 -13.47
C THR A 24 -9.21 9.87 -14.00
N LYS A 25 -7.92 9.98 -14.33
CA LYS A 25 -7.09 8.85 -14.75
C LYS A 25 -6.96 7.81 -13.64
N PHE A 26 -6.71 8.24 -12.40
CA PHE A 26 -6.62 7.36 -11.25
C PHE A 26 -7.90 6.56 -11.03
N LEU A 27 -9.06 7.23 -11.04
CA LEU A 27 -10.35 6.54 -10.89
C LEU A 27 -10.55 5.51 -12.01
N ARG A 28 -10.29 5.90 -13.27
CA ARG A 28 -10.39 4.96 -14.40
C ARG A 28 -9.48 3.74 -14.25
N ALA A 29 -8.27 3.92 -13.70
CA ALA A 29 -7.32 2.85 -13.50
C ALA A 29 -7.70 1.91 -12.34
N PHE A 30 -8.15 2.46 -11.19
CA PHE A 30 -8.19 1.69 -9.94
C PHE A 30 -9.58 1.54 -9.28
N GLU A 31 -10.55 2.41 -9.59
CA GLU A 31 -11.82 2.55 -8.85
C GLU A 31 -12.61 1.23 -8.72
N LYS A 32 -12.63 0.43 -9.79
CA LYS A 32 -13.47 -0.78 -9.84
C LYS A 32 -12.89 -2.00 -9.11
N SER A 33 -11.59 -1.99 -8.83
CA SER A 33 -10.87 -3.22 -8.48
C SER A 33 -10.00 -3.09 -7.23
N SER A 34 -9.64 -1.87 -6.83
CA SER A 34 -8.65 -1.68 -5.76
C SER A 34 -9.32 -1.34 -4.44
N ALA A 35 -8.95 -2.08 -3.39
CA ALA A 35 -9.25 -1.67 -2.02
C ALA A 35 -8.19 -0.71 -1.50
N VAL A 36 -8.60 0.11 -0.53
CA VAL A 36 -7.72 0.90 0.30
C VAL A 36 -7.70 0.29 1.69
N TYR A 37 -6.52 -0.03 2.17
CA TYR A 37 -6.28 -0.67 3.46
C TYR A 37 -5.92 0.36 4.53
N PHE A 38 -6.25 0.03 5.77
CA PHE A 38 -5.76 0.76 6.91
C PHE A 38 -4.38 0.21 7.31
N GLY A 39 -3.33 1.00 7.09
CA GLY A 39 -1.95 0.61 7.37
C GLY A 39 -1.51 0.88 8.81
N GLY A 40 -2.17 1.80 9.51
CA GLY A 40 -1.90 2.05 10.93
C GLY A 40 -2.29 3.45 11.44
N PRO A 41 -1.97 3.74 12.71
CA PRO A 41 -2.37 4.98 13.37
C PRO A 41 -1.59 6.21 12.92
N ASN A 42 -0.40 6.06 12.35
CA ASN A 42 0.48 7.18 12.02
C ASN A 42 0.24 7.67 10.58
N GLY A 43 0.18 8.99 10.38
CA GLY A 43 0.09 9.59 9.04
C GLY A 43 -1.24 9.32 8.31
N GLN A 44 -2.36 9.20 9.03
CA GLN A 44 -3.67 8.96 8.43
C GLN A 44 -4.22 10.16 7.65
N ASP A 45 -3.70 11.34 7.93
CA ASP A 45 -3.96 12.60 7.23
C ASP A 45 -3.17 12.71 5.92
N GLN A 46 -2.22 11.81 5.68
CA GLN A 46 -1.40 11.77 4.48
C GLN A 46 -2.08 10.94 3.38
N PRO A 47 -1.71 11.17 2.10
CA PRO A 47 -2.21 10.34 1.00
C PRO A 47 -1.84 8.87 1.21
N ALA A 48 -2.66 7.94 0.69
CA ALA A 48 -2.34 6.53 0.82
C ALA A 48 -1.02 6.18 0.11
N VAL A 49 -0.24 5.32 0.75
CA VAL A 49 1.01 4.79 0.20
C VAL A 49 0.69 3.68 -0.79
N LEU A 50 1.25 3.79 -1.99
CA LEU A 50 1.18 2.77 -3.03
C LEU A 50 2.29 1.75 -2.81
N ILE A 51 1.95 0.47 -2.66
CA ILE A 51 2.88 -0.65 -2.49
C ILE A 51 2.69 -1.66 -3.63
N HIS A 52 3.79 -2.16 -4.22
CA HIS A 52 3.78 -3.13 -5.31
C HIS A 52 5.10 -3.92 -5.42
N GLY A 53 5.17 -4.87 -6.36
CA GLY A 53 6.34 -5.74 -6.57
C GLY A 53 7.09 -5.52 -7.88
N ILE A 54 6.99 -4.33 -8.48
CA ILE A 54 7.50 -4.02 -9.83
C ILE A 54 8.78 -3.18 -9.69
N SER A 55 9.94 -3.73 -10.03
CA SER A 55 11.24 -3.05 -9.85
C SER A 55 11.44 -1.86 -10.78
N GLU A 56 10.97 -1.97 -12.02
CA GLU A 56 11.20 -0.98 -13.08
C GLU A 56 10.11 0.11 -13.13
N LEU A 57 9.30 0.24 -12.08
CA LEU A 57 8.26 1.27 -12.07
C LEU A 57 8.89 2.64 -11.80
N GLU A 58 8.79 3.54 -12.78
CA GLU A 58 9.35 4.88 -12.67
C GLU A 58 8.80 5.62 -11.43
N GLY A 59 9.70 6.22 -10.65
CA GLY A 59 9.36 6.93 -9.42
C GLY A 59 9.08 6.02 -8.22
N ALA A 60 9.32 4.72 -8.34
CA ALA A 60 9.26 3.78 -7.21
C ALA A 60 10.63 3.60 -6.54
N SER A 61 10.62 3.32 -5.24
CA SER A 61 11.81 2.95 -4.46
C SER A 61 11.54 1.69 -3.64
N GLU A 62 12.57 0.85 -3.50
CA GLU A 62 12.44 -0.36 -2.68
C GLU A 62 12.36 0.02 -1.20
N ILE A 63 11.42 -0.58 -0.46
CA ILE A 63 11.22 -0.30 0.98
C ILE A 63 12.48 -0.66 1.77
N SER A 64 13.09 -1.80 1.43
CA SER A 64 14.32 -2.27 2.03
C SER A 64 15.08 -3.15 1.02
N PRO A 65 16.41 -3.07 0.97
CA PRO A 65 17.20 -3.81 -0.02
C PRO A 65 16.89 -5.30 -0.06
N GLY A 66 16.58 -5.81 -1.25
CA GLY A 66 16.39 -7.24 -1.50
C GLY A 66 15.01 -7.80 -1.13
N THR A 67 14.07 -6.96 -0.71
CA THR A 67 12.68 -7.38 -0.43
C THR A 67 11.87 -7.57 -1.72
N GLY A 68 12.24 -6.88 -2.79
CA GLY A 68 11.47 -6.77 -4.03
C GLY A 68 10.11 -6.10 -3.84
N ILE A 69 9.93 -5.34 -2.76
CA ILE A 69 8.71 -4.60 -2.42
C ILE A 69 9.01 -3.11 -2.53
N TYR A 70 8.17 -2.41 -3.28
CA TYR A 70 8.41 -1.04 -3.69
C TYR A 70 7.27 -0.13 -3.26
N ILE A 71 7.63 1.13 -2.98
CA ILE A 71 6.71 2.25 -2.72
C ILE A 71 6.82 3.31 -3.80
N GLY A 72 5.72 4.03 -4.06
CA GLY A 72 5.72 5.15 -5.01
C GLY A 72 5.36 4.76 -6.44
N GLY A 73 5.77 5.59 -7.40
CA GLY A 73 5.52 5.35 -8.83
C GLY A 73 4.06 5.47 -9.29
N ILE A 74 3.22 6.24 -8.60
CA ILE A 74 1.78 6.30 -8.89
C ILE A 74 1.44 6.80 -10.30
N ASP A 75 2.16 7.79 -10.81
CA ASP A 75 1.92 8.31 -12.17
C ASP A 75 2.19 7.21 -13.22
N ALA A 76 3.31 6.48 -13.08
CA ALA A 76 3.67 5.36 -13.96
C ALA A 76 2.72 4.16 -13.78
N ALA A 77 2.22 3.91 -12.57
CA ALA A 77 1.23 2.87 -12.29
C ALA A 77 -0.09 3.17 -13.01
N ILE A 78 -0.60 4.40 -12.89
CA ILE A 78 -1.84 4.83 -13.55
C ILE A 78 -1.73 4.64 -15.06
N ASP A 79 -0.69 5.19 -15.68
CA ASP A 79 -0.53 5.08 -17.13
C ASP A 79 -0.33 3.62 -17.56
N GLY A 80 0.44 2.84 -16.80
CA GLY A 80 0.66 1.41 -17.04
C GLY A 80 -0.61 0.56 -16.97
N VAL A 81 -1.51 0.84 -16.02
CA VAL A 81 -2.80 0.16 -15.91
C VAL A 81 -3.73 0.57 -17.06
N LEU A 82 -3.80 1.87 -17.40
CA LEU A 82 -4.67 2.36 -18.47
C LEU A 82 -4.31 1.81 -19.85
N VAL A 83 -3.02 1.54 -20.11
CA VAL A 83 -2.57 0.91 -21.36
C VAL A 83 -2.54 -0.63 -21.29
N GLY A 84 -2.97 -1.22 -20.18
CA GLY A 84 -3.07 -2.67 -19.99
C GLY A 84 -1.74 -3.39 -19.74
N ARG A 85 -0.67 -2.67 -19.38
CA ARG A 85 0.63 -3.27 -19.02
C ARG A 85 0.58 -3.95 -17.65
N TYR A 86 -0.17 -3.39 -16.71
CA TYR A 86 -0.32 -3.89 -15.35
C TYR A 86 -1.79 -4.13 -15.02
N SER A 87 -2.05 -5.06 -14.13
CA SER A 87 -3.35 -5.21 -13.50
C SER A 87 -3.50 -4.15 -12.38
N PRO A 88 -4.67 -3.54 -12.20
CA PRO A 88 -4.95 -2.73 -11.01
C PRO A 88 -4.65 -3.52 -9.71
N LEU A 89 -4.82 -4.84 -9.74
CA LEU A 89 -4.59 -5.74 -8.62
C LEU A 89 -3.11 -6.06 -8.37
N ASP A 90 -2.17 -5.50 -9.14
CA ASP A 90 -0.74 -5.57 -8.84
C ASP A 90 -0.33 -4.53 -7.77
N PHE A 91 -1.24 -3.62 -7.43
CA PHE A 91 -1.01 -2.47 -6.56
C PHE A 91 -1.84 -2.52 -5.28
N ARG A 92 -1.28 -2.07 -4.16
CA ARG A 92 -1.96 -1.96 -2.86
C ARG A 92 -1.90 -0.52 -2.37
N PHE A 93 -2.99 -0.03 -1.80
CA PHE A 93 -3.06 1.30 -1.23
C PHE A 93 -3.26 1.21 0.28
N PHE A 94 -2.40 1.86 1.06
CA PHE A 94 -2.47 1.88 2.52
C PHE A 94 -2.57 3.31 3.05
N ILE A 95 -3.63 3.60 3.81
CA ILE A 95 -3.74 4.86 4.57
C ILE A 95 -3.04 4.67 5.91
N GLY A 96 -2.08 5.56 6.19
CA GLY A 96 -1.27 5.50 7.38
C GLY A 96 -0.35 4.28 7.45
N CYS A 97 0.41 4.20 8.54
CA CYS A 97 1.35 3.12 8.81
C CYS A 97 1.56 2.94 10.32
N HIS A 98 2.25 1.87 10.69
CA HIS A 98 2.83 1.73 12.01
C HIS A 98 4.26 2.25 12.00
N MET A 99 4.51 3.31 12.75
CA MET A 99 5.85 3.80 13.03
C MET A 99 6.24 3.46 14.46
N TYR A 100 7.46 2.95 14.61
CA TYR A 100 8.07 2.70 15.91
C TYR A 100 9.19 3.71 16.12
N LYS A 101 9.29 4.26 17.34
CA LYS A 101 10.47 5.04 17.71
C LYS A 101 11.65 4.10 17.95
N ASP A 102 12.84 4.66 17.99
CA ASP A 102 14.08 3.90 18.14
C ASP A 102 14.01 2.95 19.35
N GLY A 103 14.09 1.65 19.07
CA GLY A 103 14.07 0.59 20.09
C GLY A 103 12.68 0.11 20.54
N ASP A 104 11.59 0.81 20.22
CA ASP A 104 10.23 0.40 20.64
C ASP A 104 9.82 -0.93 20.01
N LEU A 105 10.14 -1.13 18.72
CA LEU A 105 9.86 -2.39 18.03
C LEU A 105 10.67 -3.54 18.64
N ASN A 106 11.95 -3.32 18.92
CA ASN A 106 12.81 -4.32 19.55
C ASN A 106 12.29 -4.68 20.95
N THR A 107 11.84 -3.70 21.73
CA THR A 107 11.23 -3.91 23.05
C THR A 107 9.95 -4.73 22.93
N ALA A 108 9.09 -4.43 21.96
CA ALA A 108 7.87 -5.19 21.72
C ALA A 108 8.17 -6.65 21.30
N ILE A 109 9.20 -6.88 20.49
CA ILE A 109 9.65 -8.23 20.14
C ILE A 109 10.18 -8.96 21.37
N ASN A 110 11.08 -8.32 22.12
CA ASN A 110 11.71 -8.92 23.31
C ASN A 110 10.73 -9.19 24.46
N SER A 111 9.60 -8.47 24.50
CA SER A 111 8.51 -8.70 25.46
C SER A 111 7.46 -9.71 24.98
N ASN A 112 7.74 -10.44 23.89
CA ASN A 112 6.83 -11.41 23.26
C ASN A 112 5.48 -10.81 22.80
N LYS A 113 5.43 -9.50 22.58
CA LYS A 113 4.25 -8.85 22.00
C LYS A 113 4.16 -9.13 20.49
N TYR A 114 5.30 -9.23 19.81
CA TYR A 114 5.38 -9.57 18.39
C TYR A 114 6.40 -10.67 18.13
N GLN A 115 6.07 -11.57 17.21
CA GLN A 115 6.98 -12.60 16.69
C GLN A 115 7.29 -12.27 15.22
N PRO A 116 8.51 -11.79 14.90
CA PRO A 116 8.88 -11.57 13.51
C PRO A 116 9.01 -12.90 12.78
N ILE A 117 8.48 -12.95 11.56
CA ILE A 117 8.48 -14.11 10.68
C ILE A 117 8.94 -13.66 9.30
N ALA A 118 9.83 -14.43 8.67
CA ALA A 118 10.22 -14.20 7.29
C ALA A 118 9.04 -14.54 6.36
N CYS A 119 8.70 -13.62 5.48
CA CYS A 119 7.53 -13.71 4.62
C CYS A 119 7.96 -13.62 3.14
N ALA A 120 7.41 -14.51 2.30
CA ALA A 120 7.60 -14.41 0.86
C ALA A 120 6.87 -13.18 0.32
N ARG A 121 7.46 -12.50 -0.66
CA ARG A 121 6.87 -11.32 -1.30
C ARG A 121 5.42 -11.54 -1.78
N SER A 122 5.12 -12.73 -2.31
CA SER A 122 3.78 -13.10 -2.78
C SER A 122 2.73 -13.08 -1.66
N LEU A 123 3.13 -13.42 -0.44
CA LEU A 123 2.26 -13.35 0.75
C LEU A 123 2.12 -11.91 1.23
N ALA A 124 3.24 -11.16 1.31
CA ALA A 124 3.24 -9.76 1.73
C ALA A 124 2.40 -8.85 0.81
N LEU A 125 2.36 -9.15 -0.49
CA LEU A 125 1.60 -8.40 -1.49
C LEU A 125 0.26 -9.05 -1.85
N LYS A 126 -0.23 -10.06 -1.11
CA LYS A 126 -1.50 -10.72 -1.46
C LYS A 126 -2.68 -9.74 -1.37
N GLN A 127 -3.62 -9.79 -2.33
CA GLN A 127 -4.89 -9.07 -2.16
C GLN A 127 -5.71 -9.72 -1.07
N CYS A 128 -6.24 -8.93 -0.13
CA CYS A 128 -7.09 -9.44 0.95
C CYS A 128 -8.60 -9.41 0.62
N ILE A 129 -8.98 -8.97 -0.58
CA ILE A 129 -10.38 -8.92 -1.01
C ILE A 129 -10.84 -10.34 -1.38
N GLN A 130 -11.94 -10.79 -0.78
CA GLN A 130 -12.57 -12.09 -1.09
C GLN A 130 -11.65 -13.32 -0.91
N LEU A 131 -10.68 -13.24 0.01
CA LEU A 131 -9.91 -14.43 0.35
C LEU A 131 -10.83 -15.52 0.93
N PRO A 132 -10.65 -16.79 0.52
CA PRO A 132 -11.42 -17.90 1.10
C PRO A 132 -11.12 -18.08 2.58
N LYS A 133 -9.94 -17.61 3.03
CA LYS A 133 -9.45 -17.67 4.39
C LYS A 133 -8.80 -16.32 4.75
N PRO A 134 -8.96 -15.81 5.98
CA PRO A 134 -8.22 -14.64 6.43
C PRO A 134 -6.70 -14.85 6.26
N LEU A 135 -6.00 -13.82 5.74
CA LEU A 135 -4.56 -13.87 5.49
C LEU A 135 -3.76 -14.28 6.74
N TRP A 136 -4.18 -13.83 7.93
CA TRP A 136 -3.48 -14.14 9.17
C TRP A 136 -3.42 -15.64 9.46
N HIS A 137 -4.47 -16.40 9.11
CA HIS A 137 -4.43 -17.84 9.28
C HIS A 137 -3.46 -18.53 8.32
N GLU A 138 -3.31 -18.02 7.08
CA GLU A 138 -2.31 -18.54 6.15
C GLU A 138 -0.89 -18.29 6.69
N VAL A 139 -0.66 -17.11 7.26
CA VAL A 139 0.62 -16.77 7.91
C VAL A 139 0.90 -17.74 9.07
N MET A 140 -0.08 -18.03 9.91
CA MET A 140 0.09 -18.96 11.04
C MET A 140 0.38 -20.38 10.60
N GLU A 141 -0.32 -20.89 9.57
CA GLU A 141 -0.06 -22.22 9.02
C GLU A 141 1.36 -22.33 8.48
N MET A 142 1.87 -21.29 7.83
CA MET A 142 3.27 -21.24 7.38
C MET A 142 4.28 -21.25 8.54
N CYS A 143 3.84 -20.85 9.75
CA CYS A 143 4.63 -20.90 10.97
C CYS A 143 4.49 -22.21 11.74
N GLY A 144 3.76 -23.20 11.19
CA GLY A 144 3.49 -24.47 11.86
C GLY A 144 2.39 -24.42 12.91
N GLY A 145 1.55 -23.38 12.91
CA GLY A 145 0.35 -23.31 13.74
C GLY A 145 -0.77 -24.19 13.15
N GLU A 146 -1.47 -24.92 14.01
CA GLU A 146 -2.73 -25.60 13.68
C GLU A 146 -3.91 -24.71 14.10
N LEU A 147 -5.02 -24.80 13.36
CA LEU A 147 -6.27 -24.07 13.61
C LEU A 147 -7.09 -24.70 14.74
#